data_AF-A0A2M7HVK1-F1
#
_entry.id   AF-A0A2M7HVK1-F1
#
_cell.length_a   1.000
_cell.length_b   1.000
_cell.length_c   1.000
_cell.angle_alpha   90.00
_cell.angle_beta   90.00
_cell.angle_gamma   90.00
#
_symmetry.space_group_name_H-M   'P 1'
#
loop_
_entity.id
_entity.type
_entity.pdbx_description
1 polymer ?
#
loop_
_entity_poly.entity_id
_entity_poly.type
_entity_poly.pdbx_seq_one_letter_code
_entity_poly.pdbx_strand_id
1 'polypeptide(L)'
;MENWVSINLGDALLTDYQLIKLQKNLVDLYHLHGRPNSFAAYYRHESNGLNCYIRVFLTLEFQHVTKLENTAQCELPEFNDLSFLAGNPDYLGHSR
;
A
#
# COMPACT_ATOMS: atom_id res chain seq x y z
N MET A 1 4.30 11.09 -13.60
CA MET A 1 3.15 11.56 -12.82
C MET A 1 3.09 10.70 -11.57
N GLU A 2 3.26 11.32 -10.40
CA GLU A 2 3.30 10.67 -9.09
C GLU A 2 1.88 10.29 -8.65
N ASN A 3 1.38 9.16 -9.16
CA ASN A 3 0.04 8.65 -8.85
C ASN A 3 0.02 7.72 -7.63
N TRP A 4 1.07 7.76 -6.82
CA TRP A 4 1.26 6.89 -5.67
C TRP A 4 1.49 7.70 -4.41
N VAL A 5 1.03 7.12 -3.30
CA VAL A 5 1.35 7.59 -1.96
C VAL A 5 1.98 6.45 -1.18
N SER A 6 2.86 6.79 -0.24
CA SER A 6 3.43 5.85 0.71
C SER A 6 3.09 6.24 2.13
N ILE A 7 2.93 5.25 2.99
CA ILE A 7 2.79 5.37 4.43
C ILE A 7 3.80 4.46 5.11
N ASN A 8 4.48 4.97 6.13
CA ASN A 8 5.33 4.16 6.99
C ASN A 8 4.49 3.69 8.18
N LEU A 9 4.33 2.37 8.33
CA LEU A 9 3.59 1.80 9.46
C LEU A 9 4.43 1.77 10.76
N GLY A 10 5.74 2.00 10.68
CA GLY A 10 6.66 1.94 11.82
C GLY A 10 7.38 0.60 11.94
N ASP A 11 7.90 0.31 13.14
CA ASP A 11 8.75 -0.86 13.42
C ASP A 11 8.03 -2.19 13.21
N ALA A 12 8.63 -3.05 12.38
CA ALA A 12 8.17 -4.37 11.95
C ALA A 12 7.65 -5.25 13.10
N LEU A 13 8.32 -5.21 14.25
CA LEU A 13 8.03 -6.01 15.45
C LEU A 13 6.66 -5.69 16.09
N LEU A 14 6.10 -4.51 15.86
CA LEU A 14 4.79 -4.08 16.38
C LEU A 14 3.75 -3.89 15.27
N THR A 15 4.16 -3.94 14.00
CA THR A 15 3.32 -3.57 12.87
C THR A 15 2.62 -4.72 12.18
N ASP A 16 2.92 -6.00 12.47
CA ASP A 16 2.18 -7.11 11.83
C ASP A 16 0.67 -7.01 12.09
N TYR A 17 0.27 -6.68 13.32
CA TYR A 17 -1.13 -6.44 13.64
C TYR A 17 -1.70 -5.22 12.90
N GLN A 18 -0.92 -4.15 12.78
CA GLN A 18 -1.35 -2.93 12.06
C GLN A 18 -1.48 -3.18 10.55
N LEU A 19 -0.56 -3.95 9.97
CA LEU A 19 -0.59 -4.34 8.56
C LEU A 19 -1.80 -5.23 8.28
N ILE A 20 -2.07 -6.23 9.12
CA ILE A 20 -3.26 -7.09 9.00
C ILE A 20 -4.54 -6.26 9.12
N LYS A 21 -4.61 -5.35 10.10
CA LYS A 21 -5.77 -4.46 10.29
C LYS A 21 -5.97 -3.55 9.08
N LEU A 22 -4.88 -2.97 8.57
CA LEU A 22 -4.91 -2.13 7.37
C LEU A 22 -5.35 -2.94 6.16
N GLN A 23 -4.76 -4.11 5.93
CA GLN A 23 -5.12 -5.02 4.84
C GLN A 23 -6.62 -5.30 4.83
N LYS A 24 -7.18 -5.68 5.98
CA LYS A 24 -8.61 -5.96 6.10
C LYS A 24 -9.45 -4.75 5.71
N ASN A 25 -9.13 -3.57 6.24
CA ASN A 25 -9.83 -2.32 5.91
C ASN A 25 -9.75 -2.00 4.40
N LEU A 26 -8.57 -2.16 3.80
CA LEU A 26 -8.38 -1.92 2.37
C LEU A 26 -9.18 -2.91 1.50
N VAL A 27 -9.21 -4.19 1.87
CA VAL A 27 -10.00 -5.21 1.18
C VAL A 27 -11.49 -4.91 1.27
N ASP A 28 -11.98 -4.55 2.45
CA ASP A 28 -13.38 -4.18 2.67
C ASP A 28 -13.77 -2.96 1.82
N LEU A 29 -12.92 -1.92 1.77
CA LEU A 29 -13.14 -0.75 0.92
C LEU A 29 -13.09 -1.07 -0.57
N TYR A 30 -12.14 -1.91 -1.00
CA TYR A 30 -12.06 -2.35 -2.40
C TYR A 30 -13.35 -3.06 -2.84
N HIS A 31 -13.90 -3.93 -1.99
CA HIS A 31 -15.17 -4.60 -2.27
C HIS A 31 -16.36 -3.65 -2.21
N LEU A 32 -16.40 -2.74 -1.23
CA LEU A 32 -17.46 -1.73 -1.10
C LEU A 32 -17.58 -0.84 -2.34
N HIS A 33 -16.44 -0.52 -2.96
CA HIS A 33 -16.37 0.31 -4.17
C HIS A 33 -16.51 -0.47 -5.49
N GLY A 34 -16.89 -1.75 -5.44
CA GLY A 34 -17.15 -2.53 -6.65
C GLY A 34 -15.91 -3.04 -7.37
N ARG A 35 -14.77 -3.17 -6.67
CA ARG A 35 -13.50 -3.71 -7.18
C ARG A 35 -12.91 -2.93 -8.37
N PRO A 36 -12.66 -1.62 -8.22
CA PRO A 36 -12.16 -0.78 -9.31
C PRO A 36 -10.71 -1.15 -9.69
N ASN A 37 -10.43 -1.21 -11.00
CA ASN A 37 -9.09 -1.51 -11.51
C ASN A 37 -8.03 -0.47 -11.12
N SER A 38 -8.44 0.73 -10.69
CA SER A 38 -7.54 1.81 -10.27
C SER A 38 -7.05 1.69 -8.82
N PHE A 39 -7.57 0.73 -8.04
CA PHE A 39 -7.15 0.55 -6.64
C PHE A 39 -6.05 -0.47 -6.57
N ALA A 40 -4.90 -0.09 -6.03
CA ALA A 40 -3.88 -1.05 -5.67
C ALA A 40 -3.10 -0.60 -4.44
N ALA A 41 -2.81 -1.56 -3.57
CA ALA A 41 -1.98 -1.36 -2.40
C ALA A 41 -0.96 -2.50 -2.30
N TYR A 42 0.29 -2.12 -2.09
CA TYR A 42 1.43 -3.02 -1.93
C TYR A 42 2.20 -2.63 -0.68
N TYR A 43 3.04 -3.51 -0.17
CA TYR A 43 3.93 -3.19 0.94
C TYR A 43 5.31 -3.78 0.72
N ARG A 44 6.32 -3.18 1.35
CA ARG A 44 7.70 -3.65 1.37
C ARG A 44 8.23 -3.58 2.79
N HIS A 45 9.05 -4.57 3.12
CA HIS A 45 9.87 -4.55 4.32
C HIS A 45 11.15 -3.80 3.98
N GLU A 46 11.39 -2.68 4.65
CA GLU A 46 12.61 -1.90 4.50
C GLU A 46 13.44 -2.07 5.77
N SER A 47 14.73 -2.39 5.62
CA SER A 47 15.68 -2.45 6.73
C SER A 47 16.61 -1.25 6.66
N ASN A 48 16.82 -0.59 7.79
CA ASN A 48 17.82 0.47 7.93
C ASN A 48 18.68 0.18 9.17
N GLY A 49 19.81 -0.50 8.93
CA GLY A 49 20.68 -0.97 10.00
C GLY A 49 20.01 -2.07 10.84
N LEU A 50 19.69 -1.75 12.09
CA LEU A 50 19.08 -2.69 13.05
C LEU A 50 17.54 -2.67 13.05
N ASN A 51 16.94 -1.65 12.42
CA ASN A 51 15.49 -1.49 12.43
C ASN A 51 14.90 -1.98 11.11
N CYS A 52 13.81 -2.74 11.21
CA CYS A 52 12.98 -3.13 10.09
C CYS A 52 11.67 -2.36 10.20
N TYR A 53 11.18 -1.80 9.11
CA TYR A 53 9.91 -1.10 9.04
C TYR A 53 9.13 -1.51 7.81
N ILE A 54 7.80 -1.38 7.90
CA ILE A 54 6.91 -1.72 6.79
C ILE A 54 6.46 -0.43 6.13
N ARG A 55 6.79 -0.28 4.85
CA ARG A 55 6.27 0.79 4.00
C ARG A 55 5.15 0.24 3.14
N VAL A 56 3.99 0.87 3.20
CA VAL A 56 2.83 0.56 2.35
C VAL A 56 2.73 1.62 1.27
N PHE A 57 2.45 1.20 0.05
CA PHE A 57 2.25 2.02 -1.12
C PHE A 57 0.81 1.85 -1.59
N LEU A 58 0.14 2.95 -1.95
CA LEU A 58 -1.22 2.95 -2.45
C LEU A 58 -1.31 3.83 -3.69
N THR A 59 -2.19 3.47 -4.62
CA THR A 59 -2.58 4.37 -5.70
C THR A 59 -3.33 5.57 -5.13
N LEU A 60 -3.22 6.72 -5.79
CA LEU A 60 -3.84 7.96 -5.34
C LEU A 60 -5.37 7.83 -5.24
N GLU A 61 -5.99 7.11 -6.18
CA GLU A 61 -7.42 6.81 -6.16
C GLU A 61 -7.82 5.98 -4.94
N PHE A 62 -6.98 5.01 -4.56
CA PHE A 62 -7.25 4.21 -3.37
C PHE A 62 -7.09 5.07 -2.11
N GLN A 63 -6.07 5.93 -2.06
CA GLN A 63 -5.87 6.88 -0.97
C GLN A 63 -7.04 7.86 -0.78
N HIS A 64 -7.65 8.35 -1.86
CA HIS A 64 -8.81 9.25 -1.77
C HIS A 64 -10.00 8.62 -1.02
N VAL A 65 -10.12 7.29 -1.09
CA VAL A 65 -11.18 6.55 -0.40
C VAL A 65 -10.76 6.15 1.02
N THR A 66 -9.52 5.68 1.20
CA THR A 66 -9.05 5.15 2.48
C THR A 66 -8.71 6.25 3.47
N LYS A 67 -8.38 7.45 2.98
CA LYS A 67 -8.06 8.65 3.77
C LYS A 67 -7.03 8.38 4.88
N LEU A 68 -6.01 7.60 4.56
CA LEU A 68 -4.96 7.27 5.52
C LEU A 68 -4.17 8.54 5.87
N GLU A 69 -4.00 8.76 7.17
CA GLU A 69 -3.18 9.86 7.68
C GLU A 69 -1.67 9.55 7.51
N ASN A 70 -0.83 10.58 7.54
CA ASN A 70 0.63 10.46 7.39
C ASN A 70 1.09 9.80 6.08
N THR A 71 0.34 10.05 5.00
CA THR A 71 0.75 9.65 3.65
C THR A 71 1.63 10.72 3.02
N ALA A 72 2.65 10.27 2.28
CA ALA A 72 3.52 11.11 1.48
C ALA A 72 3.41 10.71 0.01
N GLN A 73 3.29 11.68 -0.90
CA GLN A 73 3.38 11.39 -2.34
C GLN A 73 4.73 10.77 -2.66
N CYS A 74 4.72 9.79 -3.56
CA CYS A 74 5.93 9.12 -4.00
C CYS A 74 5.84 8.72 -5.47
N GLU A 75 6.99 8.42 -6.04
CA GLU A 75 7.07 7.78 -7.34
C GLU A 75 6.55 6.33 -7.26
N LEU A 76 6.33 5.73 -8.43
CA LEU A 76 5.99 4.33 -8.58
C LEU A 76 7.05 3.47 -7.86
N PRO A 77 6.68 2.65 -6.87
CA PRO A 77 7.66 1.82 -6.18
C PRO A 77 8.24 0.75 -7.12
N GLU A 78 9.54 0.44 -6.95
CA GLU A 78 10.18 -0.66 -7.67
C GLU A 78 9.53 -2.00 -7.32
N PHE A 79 9.24 -2.81 -8.33
CA PHE A 79 8.41 -4.00 -8.19
C PHE A 79 9.12 -5.23 -7.63
N ASN A 80 10.45 -5.21 -7.55
CA ASN A 80 11.22 -6.42 -7.23
C ASN A 80 10.98 -6.93 -5.80
N ASP A 81 10.64 -6.03 -4.87
CA ASP A 81 10.50 -6.33 -3.44
C ASP A 81 9.14 -5.95 -2.86
N LEU A 82 8.12 -5.80 -3.72
CA LEU A 82 6.76 -5.47 -3.29
C LEU A 82 5.95 -6.74 -3.07
N SER A 83 5.27 -6.78 -1.93
CA SER A 83 4.25 -7.76 -1.61
C SER A 83 2.87 -7.14 -1.81
N PHE A 84 1.93 -7.90 -2.38
CA PHE A 84 0.56 -7.45 -2.56
C PHE A 84 -0.14 -7.31 -1.20
N LEU A 85 -0.82 -6.19 -0.99
CA LEU A 85 -1.63 -5.95 0.22
C LEU A 85 -3.12 -6.08 -0.08
N ALA A 86 -3.65 -5.28 -1.01
CA ALA A 86 -5.07 -5.21 -1.32
C ALA A 86 -5.35 -4.50 -2.67
N GLY A 87 -6.56 -4.65 -3.20
CA GLY A 87 -6.99 -4.01 -4.45
C GLY A 87 -6.89 -4.95 -5.67
N ASN A 88 -6.63 -4.38 -6.83
CA ASN A 88 -6.42 -5.11 -8.08
C ASN A 88 -4.96 -5.60 -8.15
N PRO A 89 -4.70 -6.93 -8.09
CA PRO A 89 -3.33 -7.46 -8.18
C PRO A 89 -2.70 -7.22 -9.56
N ASP A 90 -3.51 -7.10 -10.61
CA ASP A 90 -3.06 -6.89 -11.99
C ASP A 90 -2.80 -5.41 -12.32
N TYR A 91 -2.98 -4.47 -11.36
CA TYR A 91 -2.80 -3.03 -11.59
C TYR A 91 -1.43 -2.71 -12.24
N LEU A 92 -0.38 -3.36 -11.75
CA LEU A 92 0.98 -3.18 -12.26
C LEU A 92 1.21 -3.82 -13.64
N GLY A 93 0.43 -4.85 -14.00
CA GLY A 93 0.45 -5.46 -15.33
C GLY A 93 -0.21 -4.60 -16.41
N HIS A 94 -1.13 -3.71 -16.01
CA HIS A 94 -1.82 -2.78 -16.92
C HIS A 94 -1.07 -1.46 -17.16
N SER A 95 0.03 -1.19 -16.45
CA SER A 95 0.82 0.05 -16.58
C SER A 95 1.96 -0.05 -17.63
N ARG A 96 1.91 -1.04 -18.54
CA ARG A 96 2.86 -1.20 -19.66
C ARG A 96 2.29 -0.70 -20.98
#